data_AF-A0A2E3W0M1-F1
#
_entry.id   AF-A0A2E3W0M1-F1
#
_cell.length_a   1.000
_cell.length_b   1.000
_cell.length_c   1.000
_cell.angle_alpha   90.00
_cell.angle_beta   90.00
_cell.angle_gamma   90.00
#
_symmetry.space_group_name_H-M   'P 1'
#
loop_
_entity.id
_entity.type
_entity.pdbx_description
1 polymer ?
#
loop_
_entity_poly.entity_id
_entity_poly.type
_entity_poly.pdbx_seq_one_letter_code
_entity_poly.pdbx_strand_id
1 'polypeptide(L)'
;MVLIAAIFSLFTTTLALAQTEEVFSVHVYECEDKIELLDYKENYDINPEFNYNLGGGSVDEKIELLIKRMQSFEPLRAKMYKSWHQELKSKTRRLSGMDLGRPDDNFSFVNWDGCKIRVLAKGTDPSNEGKTLFIDQNLWSKLDNKTKAGAYFNIFLNIEHIVFNLQETTMNSRYLNALMASNQHSSLSHLEKLQLYDLLEYTTVASYGLGFKLETFFNGRDFNMHYDEHGALRAGIYQTPKTFLNWTNVDLMPKFINAKNFKLGHYYGTFELGEDNTFEIEATLPQQKNCLGKFDLSNVNYVKLEVELSELGKLISKVHGRFKIGNKVFGTIEASDNSFIATTQLRHKNDIDRAEEVRVCHE
;
A
#
# COMPACT_ATOMS: atom_id res chain seq x y z
N MET A 1 -43.02 53.64 20.65
CA MET A 1 -42.13 53.39 21.80
C MET A 1 -42.02 51.87 21.94
N VAL A 2 -40.85 51.29 21.58
CA VAL A 2 -40.28 50.00 22.03
C VAL A 2 -41.19 48.74 21.85
N LEU A 3 -40.83 47.68 21.12
CA LEU A 3 -39.70 46.78 21.36
C LEU A 3 -39.47 45.87 20.13
N ILE A 4 -38.20 45.73 19.75
CA ILE A 4 -37.68 44.74 18.81
C ILE A 4 -37.77 43.36 19.48
N ALA A 5 -38.40 42.39 18.81
CA ALA A 5 -38.26 40.97 19.16
C ALA A 5 -37.84 40.21 17.91
N ALA A 6 -36.52 40.22 17.67
CA ALA A 6 -35.86 39.27 16.80
C ALA A 6 -36.00 37.88 17.44
N ILE A 7 -36.88 37.04 16.88
CA ILE A 7 -36.93 35.63 17.21
C ILE A 7 -35.71 34.99 16.55
N PHE A 8 -34.64 34.86 17.34
CA PHE A 8 -33.53 33.97 17.08
C PHE A 8 -34.08 32.54 16.99
N SER A 9 -34.21 32.01 15.78
CA SER A 9 -34.32 30.56 15.56
C SER A 9 -32.94 29.94 15.79
N LEU A 10 -32.59 29.78 17.06
CA LEU A 10 -31.56 28.87 17.53
C LEU A 10 -32.22 27.52 17.83
N PHE A 11 -31.47 26.44 17.62
CA PHE A 11 -31.80 25.03 17.86
C PHE A 11 -32.66 24.39 16.77
N THR A 12 -32.25 23.32 16.08
CA THR A 12 -31.12 22.40 16.21
C THR A 12 -31.00 21.71 14.86
N THR A 13 -29.95 21.97 14.11
CA THR A 13 -29.47 20.98 13.14
C THR A 13 -28.79 19.87 13.93
N THR A 14 -29.59 19.01 14.56
CA THR A 14 -29.22 17.60 14.68
C THR A 14 -29.14 17.08 13.25
N LEU A 15 -27.98 17.28 12.60
CA LEU A 15 -27.61 16.44 11.47
C LEU A 15 -27.57 15.04 12.05
N ALA A 16 -28.69 14.34 11.90
CA ALA A 16 -28.68 12.90 11.83
C ALA A 16 -27.64 12.57 10.77
N LEU A 17 -26.48 12.06 11.20
CA LEU A 17 -25.67 11.17 10.39
C LEU A 17 -26.57 9.99 10.07
N ALA A 18 -27.43 10.17 9.07
CA ALA A 18 -28.22 9.13 8.48
C ALA A 18 -27.22 8.15 7.86
N GLN A 19 -27.02 7.03 8.55
CA GLN A 19 -26.54 5.75 8.00
C GLN A 19 -25.48 5.87 6.91
N THR A 20 -24.39 6.59 7.16
CA THR A 20 -23.15 6.24 6.49
C THR A 20 -22.66 4.97 7.16
N GLU A 21 -22.73 3.86 6.45
CA GLU A 21 -22.21 2.56 6.88
C GLU A 21 -20.78 2.79 7.39
N GLU A 22 -20.61 2.64 8.70
CA GLU A 22 -19.31 2.77 9.34
C GLU A 22 -18.46 1.62 8.82
N VAL A 23 -17.23 1.92 8.41
CA VAL A 23 -16.35 0.90 7.85
C VAL A 23 -15.16 0.62 8.76
N PHE A 24 -14.74 1.59 9.58
CA PHE A 24 -13.78 1.35 10.66
C PHE A 24 -13.81 2.44 11.74
N SER A 25 -13.25 2.10 12.90
CA SER A 25 -13.02 3.00 14.03
C SER A 25 -11.60 2.94 14.55
N VAL A 26 -11.08 4.06 15.04
CA VAL A 26 -9.81 4.15 15.78
C VAL A 26 -10.10 4.46 17.23
N HIS A 27 -9.48 3.70 18.13
CA HIS A 27 -9.82 3.72 19.54
C HIS A 27 -8.69 4.30 20.39
N VAL A 28 -9.07 5.04 21.42
CA VAL A 28 -8.16 5.48 22.48
C VAL A 28 -8.64 4.96 23.82
N TYR A 29 -7.68 4.81 24.71
CA TYR A 29 -7.88 4.48 26.10
C TYR A 29 -7.73 5.76 26.93
N GLU A 30 -8.79 6.18 27.62
CA GLU A 30 -8.86 7.38 28.45
C GLU A 30 -8.94 6.99 29.94
N CYS A 31 -7.90 7.33 30.70
CA CYS A 31 -7.85 7.37 32.16
C CYS A 31 -7.86 8.83 32.65
N GLU A 32 -7.97 9.05 33.96
CA GLU A 32 -8.12 10.39 34.56
C GLU A 32 -7.12 11.45 34.03
N ASP A 33 -5.85 11.09 33.90
CA ASP A 33 -4.76 11.99 33.50
C ASP A 33 -4.09 11.62 32.18
N LYS A 34 -4.50 10.53 31.54
CA LYS A 34 -3.78 9.94 30.39
C LYS A 34 -4.72 9.47 29.30
N ILE A 35 -4.43 9.86 28.07
CA ILE A 35 -5.07 9.29 26.87
C ILE A 35 -4.00 8.71 25.96
N GLU A 36 -4.13 7.42 25.65
CA GLU A 36 -3.23 6.69 24.75
C GLU A 36 -3.99 5.97 23.65
N LEU A 37 -3.30 5.66 22.56
CA LEU A 37 -3.87 4.83 21.50
C LEU A 37 -4.08 3.42 22.05
N LEU A 38 -5.27 2.85 21.82
CA LEU A 38 -5.59 1.51 22.30
C LEU A 38 -4.58 0.48 21.78
N ASP A 39 -4.17 0.62 20.51
CA ASP A 39 -3.17 -0.22 19.83
C ASP A 39 -1.90 -0.41 20.67
N TYR A 40 -1.37 0.69 21.19
CA TYR A 40 -0.12 0.70 21.94
C TYR A 40 -0.34 0.18 23.35
N LYS A 41 -1.46 0.53 23.97
CA LYS A 41 -1.79 0.10 25.33
C LYS A 41 -2.00 -1.42 25.38
N GLU A 42 -2.80 -1.96 24.47
CA GLU A 42 -3.03 -3.40 24.35
C GLU A 42 -1.69 -4.12 24.14
N ASN A 43 -0.92 -3.74 23.14
CA ASN A 43 0.32 -4.46 22.83
C ASN A 43 1.39 -4.28 23.91
N TYR A 44 1.45 -3.14 24.60
CA TYR A 44 2.39 -2.96 25.72
C TYR A 44 2.09 -3.90 26.88
N ASP A 45 0.80 -4.06 27.21
CA ASP A 45 0.40 -4.88 28.36
C ASP A 45 0.70 -6.37 28.12
N ILE A 46 0.67 -6.83 26.87
CA ILE A 46 1.08 -8.19 26.50
C ILE A 46 2.61 -8.29 26.34
N ASN A 47 3.22 -7.31 25.67
CA ASN A 47 4.61 -7.30 25.24
C ASN A 47 5.32 -6.04 25.79
N PRO A 48 5.62 -5.98 27.10
CA PRO A 48 6.24 -4.80 27.71
C PRO A 48 7.62 -4.46 27.14
N GLU A 49 8.26 -5.41 26.44
CA GLU A 49 9.49 -5.23 25.68
C GLU A 49 9.31 -4.40 24.39
N PHE A 50 8.08 -4.09 23.98
CA PHE A 50 7.81 -3.19 22.86
C PHE A 50 8.18 -1.75 23.24
N ASN A 51 9.43 -1.39 22.96
CA ASN A 51 9.91 -0.03 23.12
C ASN A 51 9.39 0.84 21.97
N TYR A 52 8.25 1.49 22.17
CA TYR A 52 7.65 2.44 21.22
C TYR A 52 8.46 3.73 21.15
N ASN A 53 9.41 3.77 20.23
CA ASN A 53 10.21 4.94 19.96
C ASN A 53 9.89 5.51 18.58
N LEU A 54 9.08 6.57 18.53
CA LEU A 54 8.75 7.23 17.27
C LEU A 54 9.70 8.38 16.88
N GLY A 55 10.81 8.61 17.60
CA GLY A 55 11.74 9.73 17.31
C GLY A 55 11.01 11.05 17.09
N GLY A 56 11.64 12.07 16.48
CA GLY A 56 10.95 13.27 15.94
C GLY A 56 10.22 14.19 16.95
N GLY A 57 10.09 15.48 16.60
CA GLY A 57 9.39 16.47 17.42
C GLY A 57 7.92 16.62 17.06
N SER A 58 7.62 16.57 15.77
CA SER A 58 6.28 16.82 15.21
C SER A 58 5.49 15.53 14.95
N VAL A 59 4.19 15.67 14.67
CA VAL A 59 3.33 14.55 14.25
C VAL A 59 3.78 14.01 12.88
N ASP A 60 4.06 14.90 11.92
CA ASP A 60 4.41 14.53 10.55
C ASP A 60 5.74 13.76 10.49
N GLU A 61 6.77 14.19 11.23
CA GLU A 61 8.05 13.45 11.31
C GLU A 61 7.87 12.03 11.84
N LYS A 62 6.97 11.83 12.82
CA LYS A 62 6.67 10.52 13.39
C LYS A 62 5.89 9.64 12.41
N ILE A 63 4.96 10.22 11.64
CA ILE A 63 4.25 9.51 10.56
C ILE A 63 5.25 9.07 9.48
N GLU A 64 6.15 9.97 9.05
CA GLU A 64 7.16 9.63 8.05
C GLU A 64 8.11 8.54 8.56
N LEU A 65 8.43 8.51 9.86
CA LEU A 65 9.17 7.39 10.44
C LEU A 65 8.38 6.07 10.38
N LEU A 66 7.09 6.08 10.74
CA LEU A 66 6.22 4.90 10.65
C LEU A 66 6.13 4.39 9.20
N ILE A 67 5.95 5.29 8.22
CA ILE A 67 5.94 4.95 6.79
C ILE A 67 7.30 4.40 6.36
N LYS A 68 8.41 4.95 6.85
CA LYS A 68 9.76 4.42 6.56
C LYS A 68 9.97 3.03 7.14
N ARG A 69 9.43 2.74 8.33
CA ARG A 69 9.46 1.39 8.91
C ARG A 69 8.59 0.43 8.10
N MET A 70 7.40 0.88 7.70
CA MET A 70 6.55 0.15 6.77
C MET A 70 7.29 -0.12 5.45
N GLN A 71 8.09 0.81 4.93
CA GLN A 71 8.86 0.61 3.70
C GLN A 71 9.87 -0.55 3.80
N SER A 72 10.39 -0.82 5.01
CA SER A 72 11.29 -1.95 5.27
C SER A 72 10.56 -3.29 5.48
N PHE A 73 9.29 -3.22 5.83
CA PHE A 73 8.40 -4.37 5.99
C PHE A 73 7.72 -4.70 4.65
N GLU A 74 6.96 -3.75 4.10
CA GLU A 74 6.20 -3.84 2.86
C GLU A 74 6.30 -2.55 2.00
N PRO A 75 7.21 -2.55 1.01
CA PRO A 75 7.47 -1.39 0.15
C PRO A 75 6.25 -0.82 -0.59
N LEU A 76 5.36 -1.69 -1.07
CA LEU A 76 4.20 -1.29 -1.87
C LEU A 76 3.21 -0.46 -1.04
N ARG A 77 2.94 -0.92 0.17
CA ARG A 77 2.03 -0.29 1.11
C ARG A 77 2.58 1.02 1.62
N ALA A 78 3.87 1.08 1.93
CA ALA A 78 4.51 2.33 2.33
C ALA A 78 4.38 3.44 1.26
N LYS A 79 4.51 3.08 -0.02
CA LYS A 79 4.28 4.01 -1.14
C LYS A 79 2.84 4.52 -1.17
N MET A 80 1.88 3.63 -0.95
CA MET A 80 0.46 3.96 -0.87
C MET A 80 0.16 4.88 0.33
N TYR A 81 0.66 4.54 1.53
CA TYR A 81 0.47 5.35 2.73
C TYR A 81 1.09 6.73 2.60
N LYS A 82 2.23 6.86 1.93
CA LYS A 82 2.82 8.16 1.62
C LYS A 82 1.90 9.02 0.74
N SER A 83 1.24 8.42 -0.25
CA SER A 83 0.25 9.12 -1.07
C SER A 83 -0.98 9.50 -0.24
N TRP A 84 -1.49 8.59 0.60
CA TRP A 84 -2.63 8.87 1.47
C TRP A 84 -2.34 9.92 2.52
N HIS A 85 -1.11 9.98 3.05
CA HIS A 85 -0.71 10.99 4.02
C HIS A 85 -0.89 12.40 3.45
N GLN A 86 -0.57 12.62 2.18
CA GLN A 86 -0.74 13.90 1.50
C GLN A 86 -2.22 14.27 1.34
N GLU A 87 -3.08 13.28 1.06
CA GLU A 87 -4.52 13.47 0.86
C GLU A 87 -5.33 13.49 2.16
N LEU A 88 -4.80 12.94 3.25
CA LEU A 88 -5.55 12.70 4.48
C LEU A 88 -6.22 13.97 5.01
N LYS A 89 -5.52 15.10 4.96
CA LYS A 89 -6.05 16.40 5.40
C LYS A 89 -7.28 16.82 4.58
N SER A 90 -7.30 16.54 3.28
CA SER A 90 -8.43 16.85 2.39
C SER A 90 -9.64 15.94 2.69
N LYS A 91 -9.40 14.71 3.16
CA LYS A 91 -10.45 13.73 3.53
C LYS A 91 -10.93 13.80 4.98
N THR A 92 -10.19 14.47 5.86
CA THR A 92 -10.49 14.56 7.30
C THR A 92 -11.40 15.73 7.66
N ARG A 93 -12.37 15.50 8.56
CA ARG A 93 -13.13 16.51 9.28
C ARG A 93 -12.95 16.32 10.79
N ARG A 94 -12.60 17.37 11.52
CA ARG A 94 -12.55 17.35 12.99
C ARG A 94 -13.85 17.93 13.55
N LEU A 95 -14.44 17.23 14.51
CA LEU A 95 -15.74 17.55 15.09
C LEU A 95 -15.56 17.89 16.57
N SER A 96 -16.07 19.05 17.00
CA SER A 96 -16.04 19.47 18.40
C SER A 96 -17.40 19.18 19.06
N GLY A 97 -17.37 18.71 20.30
CA GLY A 97 -18.58 18.47 21.10
C GLY A 97 -19.43 17.27 20.66
N MET A 98 -18.85 16.36 19.86
CA MET A 98 -19.55 15.17 19.36
C MET A 98 -18.87 13.92 19.90
N ASP A 99 -19.65 13.04 20.52
CA ASP A 99 -19.22 11.67 20.82
C ASP A 99 -19.43 10.83 19.56
N LEU A 100 -18.37 10.18 19.08
CA LEU A 100 -18.45 9.31 17.90
C LEU A 100 -19.15 7.97 18.21
N GLY A 101 -19.52 7.73 19.46
CA GLY A 101 -20.31 6.58 19.88
C GLY A 101 -19.49 5.56 20.65
N ARG A 102 -20.08 4.37 20.85
CA ARG A 102 -19.42 3.27 21.55
C ARG A 102 -18.47 2.53 20.61
N PRO A 103 -17.37 1.96 21.14
CA PRO A 103 -16.55 1.01 20.40
C PRO A 103 -17.41 -0.21 20.05
N ASP A 104 -17.50 -0.54 18.75
CA ASP A 104 -18.12 -1.77 18.25
C ASP A 104 -17.01 -2.56 17.54
N ASP A 105 -16.14 -3.17 18.33
CA ASP A 105 -14.92 -3.82 17.85
C ASP A 105 -14.54 -4.98 18.81
N ASN A 106 -13.75 -5.91 18.31
CA ASN A 106 -13.24 -7.02 19.10
C ASN A 106 -11.98 -6.58 19.85
N PHE A 107 -12.03 -6.64 21.17
CA PHE A 107 -10.90 -6.34 22.05
C PHE A 107 -10.33 -7.62 22.64
N SER A 108 -9.01 -7.74 22.63
CA SER A 108 -8.34 -8.98 22.99
C SER A 108 -8.38 -9.25 24.51
N PHE A 109 -8.51 -8.21 25.34
CA PHE A 109 -8.56 -8.27 26.81
C PHE A 109 -8.97 -6.89 27.34
N VAL A 110 -10.02 -6.78 28.15
CA VAL A 110 -10.34 -5.51 28.83
C VAL A 110 -10.89 -5.78 30.23
N ASN A 111 -10.05 -5.53 31.23
CA ASN A 111 -10.51 -5.01 32.52
C ASN A 111 -9.40 -4.12 33.10
N TRP A 112 -9.53 -2.80 32.92
CA TRP A 112 -8.65 -1.83 33.55
C TRP A 112 -9.48 -0.88 34.40
N ASP A 113 -9.31 -0.97 35.71
CA ASP A 113 -10.13 -0.25 36.68
C ASP A 113 -10.06 1.27 36.45
N GLY A 114 -11.24 1.89 36.30
CA GLY A 114 -11.38 3.35 36.20
C GLY A 114 -11.17 3.97 34.82
N CYS A 115 -10.80 3.20 33.80
CA CYS A 115 -10.53 3.73 32.47
C CYS A 115 -11.57 3.31 31.42
N LYS A 116 -11.67 4.07 30.33
CA LYS A 116 -12.69 3.87 29.29
C LYS A 116 -12.07 3.85 27.90
N ILE A 117 -12.52 2.90 27.08
CA ILE A 117 -12.24 2.93 25.65
C ILE A 117 -13.21 3.93 24.99
N ARG A 118 -12.66 4.83 24.17
CA ARG A 118 -13.40 5.86 23.43
C ARG A 118 -13.05 5.77 21.96
N VAL A 119 -14.01 6.07 21.09
CA VAL A 119 -13.77 6.17 19.65
C VAL A 119 -13.16 7.55 19.34
N LEU A 120 -11.90 7.57 18.90
CA LEU A 120 -11.19 8.77 18.50
C LEU A 120 -11.57 9.22 17.09
N ALA A 121 -11.69 8.26 16.17
CA ALA A 121 -11.97 8.55 14.77
C ALA A 121 -12.87 7.47 14.15
N LYS A 122 -13.71 7.89 13.20
CA LYS A 122 -14.55 7.02 12.38
C LYS A 122 -14.31 7.25 10.90
N GLY A 123 -14.17 6.16 10.17
CA GLY A 123 -14.09 6.14 8.73
C GLY A 123 -15.39 5.65 8.09
N THR A 124 -15.75 6.29 6.99
CA THR A 124 -16.78 5.82 6.05
C THR A 124 -16.10 5.26 4.81
N ASP A 125 -16.84 4.63 3.90
CA ASP A 125 -16.28 4.05 2.68
C ASP A 125 -15.39 5.07 1.94
N PRO A 126 -14.08 4.78 1.76
CA PRO A 126 -13.18 5.68 1.08
C PRO A 126 -13.59 5.94 -0.38
N SER A 127 -14.39 5.09 -1.00
CA SER A 127 -14.92 5.33 -2.34
C SER A 127 -15.82 6.58 -2.44
N ASN A 128 -16.39 7.04 -1.32
CA ASN A 128 -17.29 8.18 -1.27
C ASN A 128 -16.60 9.52 -1.58
N GLU A 129 -17.35 10.44 -2.17
CA GLU A 129 -16.91 11.82 -2.38
C GLU A 129 -16.89 12.62 -1.07
N GLY A 130 -15.98 13.60 -0.97
CA GLY A 130 -15.92 14.54 0.15
C GLY A 130 -15.16 14.03 1.38
N LYS A 131 -15.67 14.37 2.57
CA LYS A 131 -15.06 14.03 3.87
C LYS A 131 -15.50 12.65 4.29
N THR A 132 -14.54 11.76 4.41
CA THR A 132 -14.76 10.33 4.68
C THR A 132 -14.15 9.89 6.00
N LEU A 133 -13.37 10.75 6.66
CA LEU A 133 -12.79 10.51 7.99
C LEU A 133 -13.24 11.60 8.96
N PHE A 134 -13.76 11.20 10.12
CA PHE A 134 -14.22 12.08 11.19
C PHE A 134 -13.42 11.83 12.46
N ILE A 135 -12.91 12.89 13.10
CA ILE A 135 -12.09 12.80 14.32
C ILE A 135 -12.75 13.63 15.42
N ASP A 136 -12.89 13.05 16.62
CA ASP A 136 -13.27 13.77 17.83
C ASP A 136 -12.17 14.75 18.22
N GLN A 137 -12.44 16.05 18.06
CA GLN A 137 -11.49 17.13 18.33
C GLN A 137 -11.16 17.25 19.83
N ASN A 138 -12.09 16.89 20.72
CA ASN A 138 -11.88 16.97 22.16
C ASN A 138 -10.86 15.92 22.60
N LEU A 139 -11.03 14.67 22.17
CA LEU A 139 -10.06 13.62 22.40
C LEU A 139 -8.73 13.94 21.70
N TRP A 140 -8.78 14.33 20.42
CA TRP A 140 -7.58 14.66 19.63
C TRP A 140 -6.70 15.72 20.28
N SER A 141 -7.30 16.77 20.84
CA SER A 141 -6.55 17.85 21.48
C SER A 141 -5.72 17.41 22.68
N LYS A 142 -6.16 16.36 23.40
CA LYS A 142 -5.49 15.81 24.59
C LYS A 142 -4.34 14.84 24.24
N LEU A 143 -4.28 14.35 23.00
CA LEU A 143 -3.26 13.40 22.58
C LEU A 143 -1.89 14.05 22.42
N ASP A 144 -0.84 13.36 22.86
CA ASP A 144 0.54 13.72 22.52
C ASP A 144 0.85 13.47 21.04
N ASN A 145 1.97 13.98 20.55
CA ASN A 145 2.33 13.85 19.13
C ASN A 145 2.58 12.38 18.72
N LYS A 146 3.04 11.54 19.65
CA LYS A 146 3.26 10.10 19.43
C LYS A 146 1.94 9.39 19.15
N THR A 147 0.93 9.66 19.97
CA THR A 147 -0.40 9.07 19.88
C THR A 147 -1.15 9.56 18.66
N LYS A 148 -1.02 10.85 18.31
CA LYS A 148 -1.57 11.40 17.06
C LYS A 148 -0.99 10.74 15.81
N ALA A 149 0.33 10.54 15.77
CA ALA A 149 0.99 9.87 14.65
C ALA A 149 0.53 8.40 14.53
N GLY A 150 0.44 7.69 15.66
CA GLY A 150 -0.09 6.33 15.71
C GLY A 150 -1.53 6.24 15.22
N ALA A 151 -2.40 7.17 15.62
CA ALA A 151 -3.79 7.20 15.18
C ALA A 151 -3.89 7.37 13.65
N TYR A 152 -3.10 8.27 13.07
CA TYR A 152 -3.08 8.45 11.62
C TYR A 152 -2.52 7.23 10.89
N PHE A 153 -1.51 6.57 11.44
CA PHE A 153 -1.00 5.34 10.83
C PHE A 153 -2.01 4.20 10.90
N ASN A 154 -2.70 4.02 12.03
CA ASN A 154 -3.82 3.07 12.15
C ASN A 154 -4.92 3.35 11.12
N ILE A 155 -5.24 4.62 10.85
CA ILE A 155 -6.18 5.01 9.78
C ILE A 155 -5.71 4.48 8.41
N PHE A 156 -4.42 4.61 8.07
CA PHE A 156 -3.91 4.06 6.81
C PHE A 156 -4.07 2.54 6.73
N LEU A 157 -3.75 1.82 7.80
CA LEU A 157 -3.90 0.36 7.86
C LEU A 157 -5.36 -0.06 7.65
N ASN A 158 -6.31 0.64 8.30
CA ASN A 158 -7.73 0.33 8.15
C ASN A 158 -8.28 0.67 6.77
N ILE A 159 -7.90 1.81 6.19
CA ILE A 159 -8.28 2.14 4.81
C ILE A 159 -7.80 1.05 3.86
N GLU A 160 -6.56 0.54 4.04
CA GLU A 160 -6.08 -0.59 3.26
C GLU A 160 -6.96 -1.83 3.45
N HIS A 161 -7.18 -2.25 4.70
CA HIS A 161 -7.94 -3.47 4.97
C HIS A 161 -9.36 -3.43 4.36
N ILE A 162 -10.00 -2.26 4.37
CA ILE A 162 -11.30 -2.04 3.75
C ILE A 162 -11.22 -2.18 2.23
N VAL A 163 -10.25 -1.50 1.62
CA VAL A 163 -10.05 -1.48 0.18
C VAL A 163 -9.81 -2.88 -0.38
N PHE A 164 -8.99 -3.66 0.32
CA PHE A 164 -8.44 -4.90 -0.23
C PHE A 164 -9.13 -6.16 0.29
N ASN A 165 -9.53 -6.17 1.56
CA ASN A 165 -9.93 -7.38 2.26
C ASN A 165 -11.38 -7.36 2.76
N LEU A 166 -12.09 -6.22 2.67
CA LEU A 166 -13.50 -6.05 3.10
C LEU A 166 -13.77 -6.60 4.51
N GLN A 167 -12.81 -6.47 5.43
CA GLN A 167 -12.93 -6.97 6.80
C GLN A 167 -13.42 -5.88 7.75
N GLU A 168 -14.24 -6.27 8.73
CA GLU A 168 -14.81 -5.37 9.74
C GLU A 168 -13.93 -5.19 10.99
N THR A 169 -12.97 -6.10 11.27
CA THR A 169 -12.23 -6.08 12.54
C THR A 169 -10.89 -5.34 12.45
N THR A 170 -10.60 -4.45 13.41
CA THR A 170 -9.37 -3.63 13.39
C THR A 170 -8.20 -4.24 14.17
N MET A 171 -8.39 -5.40 14.82
CA MET A 171 -7.41 -6.03 15.71
C MET A 171 -6.03 -6.23 15.07
N ASN A 172 -5.98 -6.76 13.84
CA ASN A 172 -4.72 -6.99 13.13
C ASN A 172 -4.03 -5.68 12.76
N SER A 173 -4.80 -4.64 12.41
CA SER A 173 -4.28 -3.30 12.16
C SER A 173 -3.70 -2.68 13.43
N ARG A 174 -4.32 -2.88 14.60
CA ARG A 174 -3.79 -2.42 15.89
C ARG A 174 -2.46 -3.07 16.23
N TYR A 175 -2.35 -4.39 16.05
CA TYR A 175 -1.10 -5.13 16.24
C TYR A 175 0.01 -4.63 15.31
N LEU A 176 -0.27 -4.51 14.01
CA LEU A 176 0.72 -4.01 13.05
C LEU A 176 1.16 -2.58 13.35
N ASN A 177 0.23 -1.70 13.74
CA ASN A 177 0.56 -0.33 14.13
C ASN A 177 1.54 -0.31 15.32
N ALA A 178 1.25 -1.08 16.37
CA ALA A 178 2.12 -1.21 17.53
C ALA A 178 3.50 -1.77 17.15
N LEU A 179 3.54 -2.82 16.34
CA LEU A 179 4.79 -3.41 15.85
C LEU A 179 5.64 -2.40 15.08
N MET A 180 5.05 -1.66 14.14
CA MET A 180 5.74 -0.61 13.38
C MET A 180 6.16 0.57 14.28
N ALA A 181 5.44 0.86 15.35
CA ALA A 181 5.84 1.89 16.32
C ALA A 181 6.98 1.46 17.24
N SER A 182 7.16 0.16 17.44
CA SER A 182 8.24 -0.43 18.25
C SER A 182 9.58 -0.48 17.49
N ASN A 183 10.67 -0.79 18.19
CA ASN A 183 11.96 -1.13 17.55
C ASN A 183 12.02 -2.58 17.02
N GLN A 184 11.06 -3.43 17.41
CA GLN A 184 11.03 -4.86 17.03
C GLN A 184 10.76 -5.05 15.54
N HIS A 185 10.21 -4.05 14.84
CA HIS A 185 9.98 -4.15 13.40
C HIS A 185 11.24 -4.52 12.59
N SER A 186 12.43 -4.12 13.08
CA SER A 186 13.70 -4.34 12.39
C SER A 186 14.33 -5.71 12.65
N SER A 187 13.93 -6.38 13.73
CA SER A 187 14.43 -7.70 14.13
C SER A 187 13.60 -8.85 13.58
N LEU A 188 12.49 -8.56 12.91
CA LEU A 188 11.64 -9.58 12.29
C LEU A 188 12.44 -10.42 11.30
N SER A 189 12.57 -11.70 11.61
CA SER A 189 13.05 -12.72 10.69
C SER A 189 12.13 -12.82 9.47
N HIS A 190 12.65 -13.42 8.40
CA HIS A 190 11.86 -13.65 7.21
C HIS A 190 10.59 -14.49 7.49
N LEU A 191 10.71 -15.53 8.33
CA LEU A 191 9.58 -16.38 8.70
C LEU A 191 8.51 -15.60 9.47
N GLU A 192 8.91 -14.74 10.42
CA GLU A 192 7.97 -13.88 11.16
C GLU A 192 7.26 -12.91 10.23
N LYS A 193 7.96 -12.33 9.23
CA LYS A 193 7.30 -11.48 8.22
C LYS A 193 6.25 -12.24 7.42
N LEU A 194 6.54 -13.46 6.98
CA LEU A 194 5.56 -14.29 6.25
C LEU A 194 4.33 -14.62 7.11
N GLN A 195 4.53 -14.94 8.40
CA GLN A 195 3.44 -15.17 9.35
C GLN A 195 2.58 -13.92 9.54
N LEU A 196 3.21 -12.74 9.58
CA LEU A 196 2.49 -11.47 9.65
C LEU A 196 1.69 -11.19 8.39
N TYR A 197 2.20 -11.51 7.20
CA TYR A 197 1.43 -11.35 5.97
C TYR A 197 0.18 -12.24 5.95
N ASP A 198 0.29 -13.46 6.45
CA ASP A 198 -0.85 -14.37 6.59
C ASP A 198 -1.86 -13.84 7.62
N LEU A 199 -1.40 -13.41 8.80
CA LEU A 199 -2.25 -12.82 9.83
C LEU A 199 -2.98 -11.55 9.34
N LEU A 200 -2.32 -10.74 8.51
CA LEU A 200 -2.88 -9.53 7.92
C LEU A 200 -3.68 -9.80 6.65
N GLU A 201 -3.78 -11.07 6.23
CA GLU A 201 -4.45 -11.51 5.01
C GLU A 201 -3.99 -10.75 3.76
N TYR A 202 -2.69 -10.52 3.67
CA TYR A 202 -2.11 -9.89 2.49
C TYR A 202 -2.14 -10.88 1.33
N THR A 203 -2.76 -10.48 0.23
CA THR A 203 -2.81 -11.27 -1.00
C THR A 203 -1.67 -10.93 -1.97
N THR A 204 -0.97 -9.82 -1.72
CA THR A 204 0.21 -9.41 -2.50
C THR A 204 1.29 -8.79 -1.62
N VAL A 205 2.57 -9.04 -1.96
CA VAL A 205 3.76 -8.40 -1.36
C VAL A 205 4.63 -7.76 -2.41
N ALA A 206 5.41 -6.75 -2.03
CA ALA A 206 6.38 -6.15 -2.95
C ALA A 206 7.76 -6.78 -2.83
N SER A 207 8.30 -7.22 -3.96
CA SER A 207 9.73 -7.53 -4.10
C SER A 207 10.24 -6.99 -5.44
N TYR A 208 11.50 -6.59 -5.52
CA TYR A 208 12.13 -6.12 -6.77
C TYR A 208 11.36 -5.01 -7.54
N GLY A 209 10.48 -4.26 -6.88
CA GLY A 209 9.60 -3.28 -7.52
C GLY A 209 8.36 -3.85 -8.23
N LEU A 210 8.06 -5.14 -8.04
CA LEU A 210 6.90 -5.87 -8.54
C LEU A 210 5.99 -6.31 -7.39
N GLY A 211 4.70 -6.45 -7.67
CA GLY A 211 3.76 -7.14 -6.79
C GLY A 211 3.78 -8.66 -7.02
N PHE A 212 3.95 -9.43 -5.96
CA PHE A 212 3.91 -10.90 -5.96
C PHE A 212 2.70 -11.40 -5.21
N LYS A 213 1.98 -12.37 -5.79
CA LYS A 213 0.79 -12.98 -5.21
C LYS A 213 1.19 -13.94 -4.08
N LEU A 214 0.62 -13.71 -2.91
CA LEU A 214 0.56 -14.68 -1.82
C LEU A 214 -0.66 -15.57 -2.07
N GLU A 215 -0.47 -16.80 -2.57
CA GLU A 215 -1.53 -17.80 -2.52
C GLU A 215 -1.36 -18.63 -1.26
N THR A 216 -2.41 -18.74 -0.47
CA THR A 216 -2.49 -19.63 0.69
C THR A 216 -3.38 -20.81 0.33
N PHE A 217 -2.82 -22.02 0.24
CA PHE A 217 -3.64 -23.23 0.16
C PHE A 217 -4.06 -23.66 1.57
N PHE A 218 -5.30 -24.17 1.68
CA PHE A 218 -5.82 -24.79 2.91
C PHE A 218 -4.79 -25.79 3.45
N ASN A 219 -4.33 -25.58 4.69
CA ASN A 219 -3.27 -26.29 5.45
C ASN A 219 -1.97 -25.50 5.73
N GLY A 220 -1.94 -24.20 5.46
CA GLY A 220 -1.06 -23.28 6.21
C GLY A 220 0.42 -23.33 5.84
N ARG A 221 0.77 -23.82 4.64
CA ARG A 221 2.02 -23.50 3.95
C ARG A 221 2.03 -24.11 2.53
N ASP A 222 1.90 -23.24 1.54
CA ASP A 222 2.86 -23.14 0.44
C ASP A 222 2.53 -21.84 -0.29
N PHE A 223 3.29 -20.79 0.02
CA PHE A 223 3.29 -19.60 -0.81
C PHE A 223 3.86 -20.04 -2.16
N ASN A 224 3.26 -19.63 -3.28
CA ASN A 224 3.88 -19.76 -4.62
C ASN A 224 5.21 -18.98 -4.74
N MET A 225 5.77 -18.53 -3.61
CA MET A 225 7.00 -17.81 -3.47
C MET A 225 8.03 -18.69 -2.78
N HIS A 226 9.16 -18.88 -3.45
CA HIS A 226 10.32 -19.57 -2.88
C HIS A 226 11.36 -18.52 -2.49
N TYR A 227 11.94 -18.65 -1.32
CA TYR A 227 13.00 -17.78 -0.83
C TYR A 227 14.28 -18.58 -0.59
N ASP A 228 15.44 -17.96 -0.71
CA ASP A 228 16.71 -18.57 -0.31
C ASP A 228 16.92 -18.52 1.22
N GLU A 229 18.02 -19.10 1.69
CA GLU A 229 18.40 -19.13 3.11
C GLU A 229 18.63 -17.74 3.72
N HIS A 230 18.76 -16.71 2.89
CA HIS A 230 18.92 -15.31 3.30
C HIS A 230 17.61 -14.52 3.19
N GLY A 231 16.51 -15.16 2.79
CA GLY A 231 15.19 -14.55 2.66
C GLY A 231 15.00 -13.73 1.37
N ALA A 232 15.86 -13.89 0.37
CA ALA A 232 15.65 -13.28 -0.95
C ALA A 232 14.71 -14.14 -1.80
N LEU A 233 13.77 -13.51 -2.51
CA LEU A 233 12.78 -14.20 -3.32
C LEU A 233 13.45 -14.81 -4.57
N ARG A 234 13.33 -16.13 -4.74
CA ARG A 234 13.91 -16.93 -5.83
C ARG A 234 12.90 -17.41 -6.86
N ALA A 235 11.65 -17.61 -6.47
CA ALA A 235 10.56 -17.92 -7.41
C ALA A 235 9.23 -17.38 -6.87
N GLY A 236 8.23 -17.17 -7.73
CA GLY A 236 7.03 -16.38 -7.39
C GLY A 236 5.97 -16.35 -8.50
N ILE A 237 4.72 -16.01 -8.17
CA ILE A 237 3.78 -15.48 -9.17
C ILE A 237 3.74 -13.97 -9.01
N TYR A 238 4.12 -13.22 -10.03
CA TYR A 238 3.91 -11.76 -10.03
C TYR A 238 2.58 -11.42 -10.69
N GLN A 239 1.98 -10.35 -10.22
CA GLN A 239 0.76 -9.80 -10.80
C GLN A 239 0.70 -8.30 -10.58
N THR A 240 0.05 -7.59 -11.51
CA THR A 240 -0.32 -6.20 -11.26
C THR A 240 -1.24 -6.13 -10.06
N PRO A 241 -0.88 -5.36 -9.02
CA PRO A 241 -1.80 -5.04 -7.94
C PRO A 241 -3.05 -4.40 -8.56
N LYS A 242 -4.21 -5.04 -8.45
CA LYS A 242 -5.47 -4.45 -8.91
C LYS A 242 -5.85 -3.33 -7.94
N THR A 243 -6.00 -2.09 -8.41
CA THR A 243 -6.76 -1.07 -7.67
C THR A 243 -7.29 0.05 -8.55
N PHE A 244 -8.58 0.33 -8.43
CA PHE A 244 -9.21 1.62 -8.70
C PHE A 244 -9.80 2.12 -7.39
N LEU A 245 -9.37 3.27 -6.88
CA LEU A 245 -10.00 3.93 -5.72
C LEU A 245 -10.06 5.44 -5.91
N ASN A 246 -11.14 6.04 -5.43
CA ASN A 246 -11.33 7.50 -5.37
C ASN A 246 -10.38 8.23 -4.39
N TRP A 247 -9.58 7.52 -3.59
CA TRP A 247 -8.53 8.14 -2.78
C TRP A 247 -7.21 8.32 -3.53
N THR A 248 -6.98 7.66 -4.67
CA THR A 248 -5.62 7.65 -5.25
C THR A 248 -5.50 7.34 -6.74
N ASN A 249 -4.60 8.10 -7.37
CA ASN A 249 -3.79 7.70 -8.53
C ASN A 249 -2.47 7.04 -8.04
N VAL A 250 -2.50 5.93 -7.27
CA VAL A 250 -1.24 5.30 -6.85
C VAL A 250 -0.62 4.63 -8.07
N ASP A 251 0.51 5.17 -8.51
CA ASP A 251 1.37 4.53 -9.50
C ASP A 251 2.06 3.32 -8.84
N LEU A 252 1.43 2.15 -8.88
CA LEU A 252 2.01 0.88 -8.44
C LEU A 252 2.85 0.21 -9.55
N MET A 253 3.20 0.96 -10.60
CA MET A 253 3.93 0.41 -11.73
C MET A 253 5.42 0.23 -11.40
N PRO A 254 6.02 -0.88 -11.86
CA PRO A 254 7.45 -1.10 -11.76
C PRO A 254 8.23 0.07 -12.38
N LYS A 255 9.36 0.40 -11.76
CA LYS A 255 10.30 1.41 -12.28
C LYS A 255 11.56 0.72 -12.74
N PHE A 256 11.97 1.03 -13.96
CA PHE A 256 13.16 0.47 -14.60
C PHE A 256 14.27 1.51 -14.57
N ILE A 257 15.47 1.14 -14.09
CA ILE A 257 16.59 2.09 -13.94
C ILE A 257 16.96 2.71 -15.29
N ASN A 258 17.09 1.88 -16.32
CA ASN A 258 17.51 2.27 -17.67
C ASN A 258 16.33 2.61 -18.61
N ALA A 259 15.11 2.50 -18.11
CA ALA A 259 13.87 2.69 -18.88
C ALA A 259 12.81 3.42 -18.05
N LYS A 260 13.17 4.59 -17.50
CA LYS A 260 12.33 5.32 -16.52
C LYS A 260 10.94 5.71 -17.03
N ASN A 261 10.81 5.91 -18.35
CA ASN A 261 9.57 6.28 -19.01
C ASN A 261 8.73 5.07 -19.44
N PHE A 262 9.27 3.86 -19.33
CA PHE A 262 8.56 2.65 -19.69
C PHE A 262 7.56 2.26 -18.62
N LYS A 263 6.37 1.91 -19.07
CA LYS A 263 5.20 1.69 -18.23
C LYS A 263 4.51 0.39 -18.64
N LEU A 264 4.36 -0.55 -17.70
CA LEU A 264 3.62 -1.79 -17.89
C LEU A 264 2.14 -1.62 -17.51
N GLY A 265 1.22 -1.97 -18.41
CA GLY A 265 -0.21 -1.84 -18.15
C GLY A 265 -0.68 -2.86 -17.13
N HIS A 266 -0.82 -4.11 -17.58
CA HIS A 266 -1.07 -5.27 -16.74
C HIS A 266 0.01 -6.32 -16.96
N TYR A 267 0.61 -6.82 -15.89
CA TYR A 267 1.64 -7.84 -15.87
C TYR A 267 1.16 -9.01 -15.00
N TYR A 268 1.45 -10.22 -15.45
CA TYR A 268 1.11 -11.46 -14.75
C TYR A 268 2.00 -12.57 -15.25
N GLY A 269 2.51 -13.42 -14.37
CA GLY A 269 3.30 -14.57 -14.77
C GLY A 269 4.11 -15.15 -13.62
N THR A 270 5.04 -16.02 -13.97
CA THR A 270 5.92 -16.70 -13.01
C THR A 270 7.30 -16.08 -13.01
N PHE A 271 7.84 -15.87 -11.83
CA PHE A 271 9.20 -15.49 -11.54
C PHE A 271 9.97 -16.73 -11.12
N GLU A 272 11.13 -16.94 -11.73
CA GLU A 272 12.13 -17.91 -11.29
C GLU A 272 13.49 -17.27 -11.59
N LEU A 273 14.32 -17.10 -10.56
CA LEU A 273 15.59 -16.38 -10.65
C LEU A 273 16.70 -17.33 -11.09
N GLY A 274 17.25 -17.08 -12.28
CA GLY A 274 18.40 -17.80 -12.82
C GLY A 274 19.68 -17.63 -12.00
N GLU A 275 20.71 -18.41 -12.34
CA GLU A 275 22.05 -18.32 -11.70
C GLU A 275 22.72 -16.95 -11.91
N ASP A 276 22.34 -16.25 -12.98
CA ASP A 276 22.82 -14.92 -13.37
C ASP A 276 21.94 -13.77 -12.83
N ASN A 277 21.01 -14.06 -11.91
CA ASN A 277 20.02 -13.11 -11.39
C ASN A 277 19.09 -12.51 -12.46
N THR A 278 18.84 -13.25 -13.55
CA THR A 278 17.86 -12.89 -14.55
C THR A 278 16.54 -13.63 -14.36
N PHE A 279 15.44 -13.03 -14.83
CA PHE A 279 14.13 -13.68 -14.93
C PHE A 279 13.29 -13.05 -16.04
N GLU A 280 12.22 -13.74 -16.47
CA GLU A 280 11.34 -13.23 -17.52
C GLU A 280 10.01 -12.67 -16.98
N ILE A 281 9.62 -11.49 -17.45
CA ILE A 281 8.33 -10.84 -17.15
C ILE A 281 7.43 -10.84 -18.37
N GLU A 282 6.22 -11.36 -18.19
CA GLU A 282 5.09 -11.33 -19.11
C GLU A 282 4.20 -10.12 -18.76
N ALA A 283 4.07 -9.16 -19.70
CA ALA A 283 3.25 -7.98 -19.51
C ALA A 283 2.52 -7.50 -20.78
N THR A 284 1.38 -6.86 -20.57
CA THR A 284 0.64 -6.06 -21.54
C THR A 284 1.04 -4.60 -21.43
N LEU A 285 0.98 -3.88 -22.55
CA LEU A 285 1.26 -2.46 -22.60
C LEU A 285 -0.03 -1.65 -22.36
N PRO A 286 0.05 -0.50 -21.67
CA PRO A 286 -1.11 0.34 -21.47
C PRO A 286 -1.56 0.93 -22.82
N GLN A 287 -2.86 0.83 -23.12
CA GLN A 287 -3.46 1.28 -24.40
C GLN A 287 -3.28 2.77 -24.72
N GLN A 288 -2.77 3.58 -23.79
CA GLN A 288 -2.91 5.05 -23.84
C GLN A 288 -1.73 5.81 -24.45
N LYS A 289 -0.55 5.19 -24.67
CA LYS A 289 0.53 5.82 -25.46
C LYS A 289 1.32 4.76 -26.23
N ASN A 290 1.09 4.74 -27.53
CA ASN A 290 1.62 3.75 -28.46
C ASN A 290 3.08 3.96 -28.82
N CYS A 291 3.90 4.64 -28.00
CA CYS A 291 5.28 4.94 -28.36
C CYS A 291 6.23 4.59 -27.22
N LEU A 292 7.27 3.81 -27.53
CA LEU A 292 8.38 3.52 -26.65
C LEU A 292 9.66 4.14 -27.22
N GLY A 293 9.99 5.34 -26.73
CA GLY A 293 10.93 6.21 -27.43
C GLY A 293 10.38 6.55 -28.81
N LYS A 294 11.15 6.28 -29.86
CA LYS A 294 10.74 6.51 -31.25
C LYS A 294 9.93 5.37 -31.87
N PHE A 295 9.59 4.30 -31.15
CA PHE A 295 8.97 3.11 -31.74
C PHE A 295 7.48 3.02 -31.46
N ASP A 296 6.68 2.81 -32.50
CA ASP A 296 5.23 2.63 -32.42
C ASP A 296 4.87 1.21 -31.97
N LEU A 297 4.29 1.10 -30.78
CA LEU A 297 3.82 -0.11 -30.13
C LEU A 297 2.29 -0.28 -30.22
N SER A 298 1.57 0.47 -31.07
CA SER A 298 0.10 0.44 -31.22
C SER A 298 -0.48 -0.98 -31.42
N ASN A 299 0.32 -1.89 -31.98
CA ASN A 299 -0.09 -3.24 -32.34
C ASN A 299 0.59 -4.34 -31.49
N VAL A 300 1.29 -3.96 -30.42
CA VAL A 300 1.91 -4.90 -29.49
C VAL A 300 0.89 -5.32 -28.45
N ASN A 301 0.50 -6.60 -28.47
CA ASN A 301 -0.44 -7.14 -27.48
C ASN A 301 0.28 -7.60 -26.21
N TYR A 302 1.57 -7.92 -26.31
CA TYR A 302 2.33 -8.55 -25.25
C TYR A 302 3.83 -8.27 -25.39
N VAL A 303 4.48 -8.16 -24.22
CA VAL A 303 5.91 -7.97 -24.03
C VAL A 303 6.44 -9.02 -23.06
N LYS A 304 7.52 -9.69 -23.47
CA LYS A 304 8.34 -10.52 -22.58
C LYS A 304 9.63 -9.79 -22.26
N LEU A 305 9.91 -9.53 -20.99
CA LEU A 305 11.10 -8.80 -20.55
C LEU A 305 12.05 -9.74 -19.83
N GLU A 306 13.26 -9.90 -20.33
CA GLU A 306 14.35 -10.42 -19.50
C GLU A 306 14.82 -9.31 -18.58
N VAL A 307 14.75 -9.57 -17.29
CA VAL A 307 15.03 -8.61 -16.23
C VAL A 307 16.24 -9.08 -15.46
N GLU A 308 17.24 -8.23 -15.36
CA GLU A 308 18.41 -8.44 -14.50
C GLU A 308 18.21 -7.68 -13.19
N LEU A 309 18.47 -8.32 -12.05
CA LEU A 309 18.50 -7.66 -10.75
C LEU A 309 19.87 -7.03 -10.50
N SER A 310 19.91 -5.83 -9.91
CA SER A 310 21.18 -5.22 -9.49
C SER A 310 21.91 -6.08 -8.44
N GLU A 311 23.22 -5.88 -8.27
CA GLU A 311 24.03 -6.59 -7.26
C GLU A 311 23.49 -6.47 -5.82
N LEU A 312 22.67 -5.45 -5.54
CA LEU A 312 21.99 -5.27 -4.25
C LEU A 312 20.64 -5.97 -4.16
N GLY A 313 20.21 -6.68 -5.21
CA GLY A 313 18.98 -7.47 -5.26
C GLY A 313 17.71 -6.64 -5.04
N LYS A 314 17.70 -5.35 -5.41
CA LYS A 314 16.60 -4.43 -5.04
C LYS A 314 15.90 -3.77 -6.21
N LEU A 315 16.54 -3.72 -7.38
CA LEU A 315 16.03 -2.98 -8.53
C LEU A 315 16.31 -3.74 -9.82
N ILE A 316 15.43 -3.53 -10.80
CA ILE A 316 15.58 -3.99 -12.17
C ILE A 316 16.65 -3.12 -12.87
N SER A 317 17.82 -3.69 -13.12
CA SER A 317 18.97 -3.02 -13.75
C SER A 317 18.89 -3.05 -15.27
N LYS A 318 18.46 -4.16 -15.87
CA LYS A 318 18.36 -4.32 -17.33
C LYS A 318 17.03 -4.93 -17.72
N VAL A 319 16.54 -4.55 -18.91
CA VAL A 319 15.29 -5.00 -19.49
C VAL A 319 15.54 -5.35 -20.96
N HIS A 320 15.35 -6.60 -21.35
CA HIS A 320 15.37 -7.01 -22.77
C HIS A 320 13.97 -7.43 -23.19
N GLY A 321 13.35 -6.66 -24.08
CA GLY A 321 11.98 -6.95 -24.51
C GLY A 321 11.89 -7.80 -25.78
N ARG A 322 11.16 -8.92 -25.76
CA ARG A 322 10.62 -9.58 -26.96
C ARG A 322 9.17 -9.14 -27.15
N PHE A 323 8.82 -8.73 -28.36
CA PHE A 323 7.51 -8.13 -28.65
C PHE A 323 6.73 -9.00 -29.62
N LYS A 324 5.43 -9.21 -29.36
CA LYS A 324 4.54 -9.83 -30.35
C LYS A 324 3.62 -8.78 -30.96
N ILE A 325 3.75 -8.56 -32.27
CA ILE A 325 2.91 -7.64 -33.05
C ILE A 325 2.07 -8.47 -34.02
N GLY A 326 0.77 -8.56 -33.77
CA GLY A 326 -0.11 -9.51 -34.48
C GLY A 326 0.33 -10.96 -34.26
N ASN A 327 0.67 -11.67 -35.35
CA ASN A 327 1.19 -13.05 -35.31
C ASN A 327 2.73 -13.15 -35.32
N LYS A 328 3.46 -12.03 -35.37
CA LYS A 328 4.92 -12.00 -35.53
C LYS A 328 5.64 -11.68 -34.22
N VAL A 329 6.81 -12.30 -33.98
CA VAL A 329 7.67 -12.08 -32.80
C VAL A 329 8.90 -11.27 -33.22
N PHE A 330 9.18 -10.18 -32.51
CA PHE A 330 10.31 -9.27 -32.74
C PHE A 330 11.35 -9.43 -31.65
N GLY A 331 12.62 -9.41 -32.06
CA GLY A 331 13.79 -9.50 -31.19
C GLY A 331 14.09 -8.21 -30.44
N THR A 332 14.72 -8.42 -29.29
CA THR A 332 15.21 -7.52 -28.25
C THR A 332 15.17 -6.02 -28.54
N ILE A 333 14.52 -5.29 -27.63
CA ILE A 333 14.79 -3.86 -27.45
C ILE A 333 15.69 -3.71 -26.22
N GLU A 334 16.92 -3.24 -26.42
CA GLU A 334 17.86 -2.90 -25.34
C GLU A 334 17.68 -1.43 -24.95
N ALA A 335 17.48 -1.15 -23.67
CA ALA A 335 17.39 0.21 -23.17
C ALA A 335 18.80 0.73 -22.84
N SER A 336 19.40 1.53 -23.73
CA SER A 336 20.59 2.32 -23.45
C SER A 336 20.21 3.80 -23.36
N ASP A 337 20.54 4.47 -22.26
CA ASP A 337 20.37 5.93 -22.09
C ASP A 337 18.93 6.45 -22.26
N ASN A 338 17.93 5.78 -21.67
CA ASN A 338 16.50 6.07 -21.85
C ASN A 338 15.99 5.92 -23.31
N SER A 339 16.83 5.44 -24.22
CA SER A 339 16.47 5.15 -25.59
C SER A 339 16.42 3.64 -25.79
N PHE A 340 15.38 3.21 -26.48
CA PHE A 340 15.13 1.82 -26.80
C PHE A 340 15.77 1.53 -28.15
N ILE A 341 16.72 0.60 -28.25
CA ILE A 341 17.35 0.21 -29.51
C ILE A 341 16.87 -1.19 -29.85
N ALA A 342 16.11 -1.33 -30.94
CA ALA A 342 15.78 -2.65 -31.49
C ALA A 342 17.07 -3.29 -32.03
N THR A 343 17.47 -4.42 -31.45
CA THR A 343 18.59 -5.23 -31.91
C THR A 343 18.05 -6.48 -32.60
N THR A 344 18.19 -6.56 -33.92
CA THR A 344 17.74 -7.71 -34.68
C THR A 344 18.70 -8.90 -34.50
N GLN A 345 18.28 -9.95 -33.79
CA GLN A 345 18.27 -11.35 -34.30
C GLN A 345 17.71 -12.34 -33.26
N LEU A 346 16.53 -12.91 -33.51
CA LEU A 346 16.20 -14.25 -33.03
C LEU A 346 16.42 -15.23 -34.18
N ARG A 347 17.55 -15.94 -34.19
CA ARG A 347 17.75 -17.09 -35.06
C ARG A 347 17.03 -18.30 -34.46
N HIS A 348 15.71 -18.37 -34.60
CA HIS A 348 15.05 -19.67 -34.65
C HIS A 348 15.08 -20.15 -36.10
N LYS A 349 15.58 -21.36 -36.31
CA LYS A 349 15.93 -21.96 -37.62
C LYS A 349 14.79 -22.03 -38.65
N ASN A 350 13.55 -21.72 -38.27
CA ASN A 350 12.36 -21.93 -39.10
C ASN A 350 11.50 -20.68 -39.38
N ASP A 351 11.80 -19.52 -38.80
CA ASP A 351 11.07 -18.27 -39.08
C ASP A 351 11.98 -17.25 -39.76
N ILE A 352 12.45 -17.61 -40.96
CA ILE A 352 13.03 -16.65 -41.90
C ILE A 352 11.88 -16.25 -42.82
N ASP A 353 11.22 -15.13 -42.53
CA ASP A 353 10.90 -14.13 -43.55
C ASP A 353 10.19 -12.91 -42.95
N ARG A 354 10.76 -11.74 -43.26
CA ARG A 354 10.26 -10.36 -43.04
C ARG A 354 10.30 -9.80 -41.62
N ALA A 355 11.47 -9.30 -41.24
CA ALA A 355 11.55 -8.12 -40.38
C ALA A 355 11.06 -6.90 -41.20
N GLU A 356 9.79 -6.54 -41.06
CA GLU A 356 9.28 -5.24 -41.54
C GLU A 356 9.75 -4.14 -40.58
N GLU A 357 10.01 -2.94 -41.13
CA GLU A 357 10.38 -1.75 -40.35
C GLU A 357 9.33 -1.48 -39.26
N VAL A 358 9.77 -1.50 -38.00
CA VAL A 358 8.94 -1.04 -36.88
C VAL A 358 8.64 0.43 -37.13
N ARG A 359 7.35 0.78 -37.18
CA ARG A 359 6.92 2.16 -37.44
C ARG A 359 7.53 3.10 -36.39
N VAL A 360 8.02 4.24 -36.85
CA VAL A 360 8.63 5.25 -35.99
C VAL A 360 7.52 6.23 -35.57
N CYS A 361 7.38 6.48 -34.28
CA CYS A 361 6.56 7.58 -33.78
C CYS A 361 7.22 8.90 -34.18
N HIS A 362 6.47 9.75 -34.89
CA HIS A 362 6.89 11.13 -35.12
C HIS A 362 6.70 11.93 -33.82
N GLU A 363 7.75 12.62 -33.37
CA GLU A 363 7.71 13.51 -32.20
C GLU A 363 6.81 14.74 -32.42
#